data_AF-A0A2Z4JU56-F1
#
_entry.id   AF-A0A2Z4JU56-F1
#
_cell.length_a   1.000
_cell.length_b   1.000
_cell.length_c   1.000
_cell.angle_alpha   90.00
_cell.angle_beta   90.00
_cell.angle_gamma   90.00
#
_symmetry.space_group_name_H-M   'P 1'
#
loop_
_entity.id
_entity.type
_entity.pdbx_description
1 polymer ?
#
loop_
_entity_poly.entity_id
_entity_poly.type
_entity_poly.pdbx_seq_one_letter_code
_entity_poly.pdbx_strand_id
1 'polypeptide(L)'
;MKKILMALSILVSLVGNAYADEKVPVLSTQELVTACKLPASPESRSFCIGYTTAIYDTYLATRHPQKAKPFICVKQPAPKRDEVIGDFVKWVEANPQSADKPAAGTVLGFLAVRFPCAKQ
;
A
#
# COMPACT_ATOMS: atom_id res chain seq x y z
N MET A 1 30.79 17.15 43.69
CA MET A 1 29.84 17.56 42.63
C MET A 1 30.33 17.25 41.20
N LYS A 2 31.64 17.31 40.88
CA LYS A 2 32.16 17.04 39.52
C LYS A 2 32.10 15.56 39.07
N LYS A 3 32.13 14.61 40.01
CA LYS A 3 32.07 13.16 39.73
C LYS A 3 30.66 12.66 39.34
N ILE A 4 29.61 13.37 39.77
CA ILE A 4 28.21 13.01 39.48
C ILE A 4 27.85 13.44 38.03
N LEU A 5 28.43 14.54 37.55
CA LEU A 5 28.24 15.03 36.19
C LEU A 5 28.86 14.14 35.10
N MET A 6 29.92 13.38 35.41
CA MET A 6 30.53 12.45 34.46
C MET A 6 29.80 11.11 34.33
N ALA A 7 28.96 10.74 35.31
CA ALA A 7 28.22 9.48 35.27
C ALA A 7 26.96 9.54 34.40
N LEU A 8 26.41 10.74 34.15
CA LEU A 8 25.19 10.92 33.37
C LEU A 8 25.43 10.88 31.84
N SER A 9 26.67 11.05 31.38
CA SER A 9 27.01 11.18 29.97
C SER A 9 27.05 9.85 29.21
N ILE A 10 27.09 8.72 29.92
CA ILE A 10 27.31 7.38 29.33
C ILE A 10 25.99 6.66 28.99
N LEU A 11 24.85 7.11 29.52
CA LEU A 11 23.55 6.46 29.34
C LEU A 11 22.78 6.86 28.07
N VAL A 12 23.25 7.83 27.29
CA VAL A 12 22.53 8.35 26.11
C VAL A 12 22.90 7.59 24.81
N SER A 13 23.94 6.78 24.80
CA SER A 13 24.49 6.17 23.57
C SER A 13 23.78 4.90 23.08
N LEU A 14 22.76 4.38 23.79
CA LEU A 14 22.20 3.04 23.55
C LEU A 14 20.83 3.02 22.86
N VAL A 15 20.29 4.16 22.41
CA VAL A 15 18.96 4.21 21.74
C VAL A 15 19.02 4.07 20.21
N GLY A 16 20.21 3.91 19.62
CA GLY A 16 20.36 3.70 18.18
C GLY A 16 20.62 2.23 17.85
N ASN A 17 19.64 1.56 17.24
CA ASN A 17 19.81 0.51 16.20
C ASN A 17 18.63 -0.48 16.07
N ALA A 18 17.45 -0.22 16.67
CA ALA A 18 16.29 -1.10 16.48
C ALA A 18 15.83 -1.23 15.01
N TYR A 19 16.16 -0.27 14.15
CA TYR A 19 15.78 -0.25 12.73
C TYR A 19 16.79 -0.94 11.79
N ALA A 20 17.95 -1.39 12.28
CA ALA A 20 19.04 -1.85 11.41
C ALA A 20 18.80 -3.24 10.77
N ASP A 21 17.86 -4.02 11.31
CA ASP A 21 17.54 -5.38 10.85
C ASP A 21 16.07 -5.53 10.42
N GLU A 22 15.38 -4.42 10.14
CA GLU A 22 13.99 -4.46 9.70
C GLU A 22 13.93 -4.92 8.23
N LYS A 23 13.28 -6.07 8.00
CA LYS A 23 13.04 -6.57 6.65
C LYS A 23 12.09 -5.63 5.92
N VAL A 24 12.28 -5.48 4.60
CA VAL A 24 11.32 -4.75 3.76
C VAL A 24 9.95 -5.42 3.91
N PRO A 25 8.94 -4.72 4.47
CA PRO A 25 7.65 -5.33 4.73
C PRO A 25 6.89 -5.56 3.42
N VAL A 26 6.23 -6.71 3.32
CA VAL A 26 5.22 -6.96 2.29
C VAL A 26 3.85 -6.78 2.94
N LEU A 27 3.23 -5.63 2.66
CA LEU A 27 1.92 -5.30 3.22
C LEU A 27 0.87 -6.33 2.78
N SER A 28 0.12 -6.88 3.72
CA SER A 28 -1.02 -7.75 3.44
C SER A 28 -2.24 -6.94 2.97
N THR A 29 -3.12 -7.58 2.21
CA THR A 29 -4.38 -6.96 1.78
C THR A 29 -5.21 -6.47 2.98
N GLN A 30 -5.26 -7.25 4.06
CA GLN A 30 -6.03 -6.90 5.26
C GLN A 30 -5.49 -5.65 5.97
N GLU A 31 -4.16 -5.51 6.06
CA GLU A 31 -3.53 -4.30 6.61
C GLU A 31 -3.87 -3.07 5.75
N LEU A 32 -3.79 -3.20 4.42
CA LEU A 32 -4.18 -2.12 3.51
C LEU A 32 -5.66 -1.76 3.66
N VAL A 33 -6.56 -2.74 3.72
CA VAL A 33 -8.00 -2.51 3.91
C VAL A 33 -8.26 -1.81 5.23
N THR A 34 -7.57 -2.19 6.30
CA THR A 34 -7.67 -1.53 7.60
C THR A 34 -7.28 -0.05 7.48
N ALA A 35 -6.22 0.27 6.73
CA ALA A 35 -5.81 1.65 6.49
C ALA A 35 -6.78 2.44 5.60
N CYS A 36 -7.45 1.75 4.67
CA CYS A 36 -8.36 2.34 3.69
C CYS A 36 -9.82 2.48 4.15
N LYS A 37 -10.23 1.75 5.19
CA LYS A 37 -11.62 1.72 5.67
C LYS A 37 -12.00 3.05 6.31
N LEU A 38 -13.20 3.54 5.99
CA LEU A 38 -13.73 4.78 6.57
C LEU A 38 -14.63 4.49 7.79
N PRO A 39 -14.66 5.39 8.80
CA PRO A 39 -13.85 6.61 8.91
C PRO A 39 -12.37 6.31 9.19
N ALA A 40 -11.47 7.10 8.62
CA ALA A 40 -10.02 6.95 8.75
C ALA A 40 -9.37 8.23 9.29
N SER A 41 -8.27 8.10 10.02
CA SER A 41 -7.44 9.26 10.37
C SER A 41 -6.79 9.88 9.11
N PRO A 42 -6.36 11.15 9.15
CA PRO A 42 -5.64 11.76 8.02
C PRO A 42 -4.41 10.96 7.58
N GLU A 43 -3.68 10.36 8.53
CA GLU A 43 -2.48 9.56 8.28
C GLU A 43 -2.84 8.25 7.57
N SER A 44 -3.82 7.52 8.10
CA SER A 44 -4.31 6.26 7.51
C SER A 44 -4.84 6.48 6.09
N ARG A 45 -5.60 7.56 5.90
CA ARG A 45 -6.12 7.94 4.59
C ARG A 45 -5.00 8.30 3.62
N SER A 46 -4.00 9.06 4.07
CA SER A 46 -2.86 9.44 3.22
C SER A 46 -2.04 8.22 2.81
N PHE A 47 -1.81 7.29 3.74
CA PHE A 47 -1.15 6.02 3.45
C PHE A 47 -1.93 5.19 2.43
N CYS A 48 -3.23 4.98 2.64
CA CYS A 48 -4.07 4.23 1.71
C CYS A 48 -4.03 4.82 0.29
N ILE A 49 -4.20 6.14 0.17
CA ILE A 49 -4.17 6.86 -1.11
C ILE A 49 -2.80 6.71 -1.77
N GLY A 50 -1.73 6.97 -1.04
CA GLY A 50 -0.36 6.87 -1.56
C GLY A 50 -0.02 5.46 -2.04
N TYR A 51 -0.32 4.45 -1.22
CA TYR A 51 -0.02 3.05 -1.53
C TYR A 51 -0.80 2.57 -2.77
N THR A 52 -2.11 2.81 -2.82
CA THR A 52 -2.94 2.39 -3.97
C THR A 52 -2.59 3.13 -5.26
N THR A 53 -2.23 4.42 -5.17
CA THR A 53 -1.78 5.22 -6.33
C THR A 53 -0.44 4.69 -6.84
N ALA A 54 0.53 4.48 -5.95
CA ALA A 54 1.86 3.99 -6.31
C ALA A 54 1.82 2.60 -6.97
N ILE A 55 0.91 1.71 -6.53
CA ILE A 55 0.71 0.41 -7.16
C ILE A 55 0.28 0.57 -8.63
N TYR A 56 -0.71 1.43 -8.89
CA TYR A 56 -1.19 1.64 -10.25
C TYR A 56 -0.13 2.33 -11.12
N ASP A 57 0.55 3.35 -10.59
CA ASP A 57 1.66 4.02 -11.27
C ASP A 57 2.79 3.05 -11.60
N THR A 58 3.12 2.14 -10.68
CA THR A 58 4.12 1.09 -10.91
C THR A 58 3.68 0.17 -12.04
N TYR A 59 2.42 -0.30 -12.04
CA TYR A 59 1.88 -1.07 -13.16
C TYR A 59 1.98 -0.32 -14.49
N LEU A 60 1.68 0.98 -14.50
CA LEU A 60 1.80 1.81 -15.70
C LEU A 60 3.26 1.94 -16.17
N ALA A 61 4.21 2.02 -15.24
CA ALA A 61 5.64 2.16 -15.52
C ALA A 61 6.30 0.84 -15.96
N THR A 62 5.84 -0.31 -15.46
CA THR A 62 6.49 -1.61 -15.70
C THR A 62 5.86 -2.40 -16.86
N ARG A 63 4.71 -1.98 -17.39
CA ARG A 63 4.06 -2.68 -18.51
C ARG A 63 4.87 -2.52 -19.80
N HIS A 64 5.09 -3.61 -20.52
CA HIS A 64 5.81 -3.63 -21.80
C HIS A 64 4.84 -3.94 -22.95
N PRO A 65 4.72 -3.11 -23.99
CA PRO A 65 3.70 -3.27 -25.05
C PRO A 65 3.62 -4.67 -25.66
N GLN A 66 4.76 -5.36 -25.76
CA GLN A 66 4.85 -6.69 -26.36
C GLN A 66 5.01 -7.85 -25.35
N LYS A 67 5.56 -7.59 -24.15
CA LYS A 67 6.00 -8.66 -23.22
C LYS A 67 5.18 -8.71 -21.94
N ALA A 68 4.49 -7.62 -21.63
CA ALA A 68 3.56 -7.49 -20.52
C ALA A 68 2.45 -6.53 -20.96
N LYS A 69 1.58 -7.04 -21.85
CA LYS A 69 0.46 -6.29 -22.41
C LYS A 69 -0.40 -5.72 -21.28
N PRO A 70 -0.99 -4.53 -21.45
CA PRO A 70 -1.87 -3.97 -20.44
C PRO A 70 -3.08 -4.88 -20.22
N PHE A 71 -3.40 -5.14 -18.96
CA PHE A 71 -4.57 -5.91 -18.54
C PHE A 71 -5.55 -5.08 -17.67
N ILE A 72 -5.12 -3.89 -17.23
CA ILE A 72 -5.93 -2.84 -16.59
C ILE A 72 -6.01 -1.66 -17.56
N CYS A 73 -7.23 -1.25 -17.91
CA CYS A 73 -7.52 -0.18 -18.87
C CYS A 73 -8.55 0.81 -18.29
N VAL A 74 -8.06 1.84 -17.59
CA VAL A 74 -8.89 2.94 -17.08
C VAL A 74 -9.20 3.93 -18.22
N LYS A 75 -10.48 4.08 -18.58
CA LYS A 75 -10.94 5.08 -19.57
C LYS A 75 -11.01 6.46 -18.94
N GLN A 76 -10.71 7.51 -19.72
CA GLN A 76 -10.82 8.90 -19.29
C GLN A 76 -12.21 9.48 -19.63
N PRO A 77 -12.80 10.32 -18.75
CA PRO A 77 -12.28 10.69 -17.43
C PRO A 77 -12.32 9.51 -16.44
N ALA A 78 -11.25 9.34 -15.66
CA ALA A 78 -11.18 8.28 -14.65
C ALA A 78 -12.22 8.47 -13.54
N PRO A 79 -12.74 7.39 -12.93
CA PRO A 79 -13.58 7.50 -11.74
C PRO A 79 -12.87 8.19 -10.59
N LYS A 80 -13.65 8.67 -9.61
CA LYS A 80 -13.08 9.29 -8.41
C LYS A 80 -12.24 8.27 -7.65
N ARG A 81 -11.03 8.64 -7.25
CA ARG A 81 -10.12 7.77 -6.49
C ARG A 81 -10.80 7.14 -5.26
N ASP A 82 -11.52 7.95 -4.47
CA ASP A 82 -12.15 7.48 -3.23
C ASP A 82 -13.29 6.47 -3.51
N GLU A 83 -13.94 6.53 -4.67
CA GLU A 83 -14.91 5.52 -5.13
C GLU A 83 -14.20 4.19 -5.43
N VAL A 84 -13.10 4.23 -6.19
CA VAL A 84 -12.33 3.04 -6.55
C VAL A 84 -11.74 2.36 -5.31
N ILE A 85 -11.20 3.14 -4.37
CA ILE A 85 -10.69 2.62 -3.08
C ILE A 85 -11.82 2.03 -2.24
N GLY A 86 -12.97 2.70 -2.15
CA GLY A 86 -14.13 2.17 -1.42
C GLY A 86 -14.62 0.84 -2.00
N ASP A 87 -14.61 0.70 -3.33
CA ASP A 87 -14.99 -0.54 -3.98
C ASP A 87 -13.94 -1.64 -3.84
N PHE A 88 -12.65 -1.29 -3.75
CA PHE A 88 -11.60 -2.25 -3.38
C PHE A 88 -11.83 -2.82 -1.97
N VAL A 89 -12.12 -1.96 -0.98
CA VAL A 89 -12.42 -2.40 0.39
C VAL A 89 -13.59 -3.39 0.41
N LYS A 90 -14.71 -3.05 -0.25
CA LYS A 90 -15.88 -3.95 -0.36
C LYS A 90 -15.55 -5.25 -1.09
N TRP A 91 -14.73 -5.18 -2.14
CA TRP A 91 -14.33 -6.36 -2.89
C TRP A 91 -13.52 -7.31 -2.02
N VAL A 92 -12.59 -6.82 -1.18
CA VAL A 92 -11.84 -7.66 -0.24
C VAL A 92 -12.76 -8.27 0.83
N GLU A 93 -13.72 -7.50 1.35
CA GLU A 93 -14.72 -8.02 2.31
C GLU A 93 -15.54 -9.17 1.71
N ALA A 94 -15.82 -9.13 0.40
CA ALA A 94 -16.47 -10.22 -0.34
C ALA A 94 -15.51 -11.36 -0.77
N ASN A 95 -14.20 -11.17 -0.61
CA ASN A 95 -13.16 -12.10 -1.03
C ASN A 95 -12.14 -12.34 0.11
N PRO A 96 -12.56 -12.94 1.23
CA PRO A 96 -11.72 -13.10 2.43
C PRO A 96 -10.45 -13.91 2.17
N GLN A 97 -10.42 -14.78 1.16
CA GLN A 97 -9.25 -15.51 0.68
C GLN A 97 -8.14 -14.64 0.09
N SER A 98 -8.34 -13.32 0.02
CA SER A 98 -7.33 -12.35 -0.41
C SER A 98 -6.65 -11.62 0.75
N ALA A 99 -7.18 -11.74 1.97
CA ALA A 99 -6.79 -10.95 3.13
C ALA A 99 -5.30 -11.07 3.50
N ASP A 100 -4.74 -12.28 3.42
CA ASP A 100 -3.35 -12.61 3.74
C ASP A 100 -2.38 -12.45 2.56
N LYS A 101 -2.90 -12.18 1.34
CA LYS A 101 -2.09 -12.01 0.14
C LYS A 101 -1.38 -10.65 0.11
N PRO A 102 -0.29 -10.51 -0.66
CA PRO A 102 0.35 -9.21 -0.88
C PRO A 102 -0.62 -8.17 -1.46
N ALA A 103 -0.76 -7.04 -0.78
CA ALA A 103 -1.72 -5.99 -1.11
C ALA A 103 -1.54 -5.46 -2.54
N ALA A 104 -0.31 -5.27 -2.99
CA ALA A 104 -0.01 -4.78 -4.34
C ALA A 104 -0.60 -5.68 -5.44
N GLY A 105 -0.41 -7.00 -5.33
CA GLY A 105 -0.96 -7.96 -6.27
C GLY A 105 -2.49 -7.97 -6.23
N THR A 106 -3.06 -7.92 -5.02
CA THR A 106 -4.52 -7.91 -4.84
C THR A 106 -5.17 -6.64 -5.40
N VAL A 107 -4.56 -5.46 -5.20
CA VAL A 107 -5.04 -4.19 -5.79
C VAL A 107 -5.00 -4.25 -7.31
N LEU A 108 -3.90 -4.72 -7.93
CA LEU A 108 -3.84 -4.87 -9.38
C LEU A 108 -4.86 -5.89 -9.91
N GLY A 109 -5.07 -7.00 -9.20
CA GLY A 109 -6.09 -7.99 -9.53
C GLY A 109 -7.50 -7.41 -9.48
N PHE A 110 -7.82 -6.66 -8.43
CA PHE A 110 -9.09 -5.92 -8.32
C PHE A 110 -9.25 -4.92 -9.47
N LEU A 111 -8.23 -4.12 -9.76
CA LEU A 111 -8.27 -3.15 -10.86
C LEU A 111 -8.44 -3.82 -12.22
N ALA A 112 -7.90 -5.03 -12.41
CA ALA A 112 -8.08 -5.81 -13.63
C ALA A 112 -9.54 -6.28 -13.81
N VAL A 113 -10.20 -6.65 -12.72
CA VAL A 113 -11.62 -7.01 -12.73
C VAL A 113 -12.51 -5.77 -12.93
N ARG A 114 -12.17 -4.65 -12.29
CA ARG A 114 -12.93 -3.40 -12.38
C ARG A 114 -12.77 -2.71 -13.74
N PHE A 115 -11.57 -2.75 -14.30
CA PHE A 115 -11.19 -2.05 -15.52
C PHE A 115 -10.54 -3.00 -16.54
N PRO A 116 -11.26 -4.04 -16.99
CA PRO A 116 -10.71 -4.98 -17.94
C PRO A 116 -10.40 -4.28 -19.27
N CYS A 117 -9.23 -4.56 -19.83
CA CYS A 117 -8.96 -4.21 -21.22
C CYS A 117 -9.90 -5.02 -22.14
N ALA A 118 -10.44 -4.40 -23.19
CA ALA A 118 -11.19 -5.13 -24.21
C ALA A 118 -10.29 -6.24 -24.79
N LYS A 119 -10.88 -7.39 -25.13
CA LYS A 119 -10.14 -8.46 -25.83
C LYS A 119 -9.49 -7.85 -27.08
N GLN A 120 -8.16 -7.91 -27.14
CA GLN A 120 -7.39 -7.57 -28.33
C GLN A 120 -7.58 -8.62 -29.40
#